data_AF-A0A850SVG4-F1
#
_entry.id   AF-A0A850SVG4-F1
#
_cell.length_a   1.000
_cell.length_b   1.000
_cell.length_c   1.000
_cell.angle_alpha   90.00
_cell.angle_beta   90.00
_cell.angle_gamma   90.00
#
_symmetry.space_group_name_H-M   'P 1'
#
loop_
_entity.id
_entity.type
_entity.pdbx_description
1 polymer ?
#
loop_
_entity_poly.entity_id
_entity_poly.type
_entity_poly.pdbx_seq_one_letter_code
_entity_poly.pdbx_strand_id
1 'polypeptide(L)'
;MTTPADDFALPTPRSNRPLTLAHRAEYALALALGAFFRAVGVDAASAIAGAVSRHVGPLVGPVARRARVNLKIAFPEMPAKEANAIIRDVFENLGRTTAEFAHLEKFDPDADDVRVEIVGRDRLEAIARGDKPAIFVSG
;
A
#
# COMPACT_ATOMS: atom_id res chain seq x y z
N MET A 1 -20.97 -26.30 -13.71
CA MET A 1 -22.03 -25.33 -14.06
C MET A 1 -21.46 -23.95 -13.79
N THR A 2 -20.80 -23.37 -14.78
CA THR A 2 -20.10 -22.08 -14.68
C THR A 2 -21.06 -20.97 -15.08
N THR A 3 -21.60 -20.25 -14.11
CA THR A 3 -22.32 -19.00 -14.38
C THR A 3 -21.32 -18.00 -14.99
N PRO A 4 -21.61 -17.37 -16.14
CA PRO A 4 -20.73 -16.37 -16.74
C PRO A 4 -20.50 -15.22 -15.75
N ALA A 5 -19.27 -14.71 -15.66
CA ALA A 5 -18.92 -13.60 -14.78
C ALA A 5 -19.71 -12.30 -15.08
N ASP A 6 -20.35 -12.23 -16.25
CA ASP A 6 -21.17 -11.10 -16.70
C ASP A 6 -22.54 -11.01 -16.02
N ASP A 7 -22.98 -12.06 -15.29
CA ASP A 7 -24.27 -12.08 -14.58
C ASP A 7 -24.22 -11.39 -13.20
N PHE A 8 -23.05 -10.94 -12.74
CA PHE A 8 -22.94 -10.19 -11.50
C PHE A 8 -23.18 -8.69 -11.74
N ALA A 9 -24.45 -8.27 -11.68
CA ALA A 9 -24.78 -6.85 -11.63
C ALA A 9 -24.03 -6.19 -10.46
N LEU A 10 -23.05 -5.33 -10.77
CA LEU A 10 -22.32 -4.59 -9.74
C LEU A 10 -23.34 -3.78 -8.92
N PRO A 11 -23.15 -3.69 -7.60
CA PRO A 11 -23.99 -2.82 -6.78
C PRO A 11 -23.94 -1.40 -7.33
N THR A 12 -25.08 -0.70 -7.30
CA THR A 12 -25.11 0.70 -7.69
C THR A 12 -24.06 1.47 -6.88
N PRO A 13 -23.26 2.36 -7.51
CA PRO A 13 -22.27 3.15 -6.80
C PRO A 13 -22.91 3.85 -5.61
N ARG A 14 -22.47 3.51 -4.39
CA ARG A 14 -22.92 4.17 -3.17
C ARG A 14 -22.28 5.56 -3.10
N SER A 15 -22.84 6.54 -3.79
CA SER A 15 -22.51 7.96 -3.56
C SER A 15 -23.69 8.66 -2.89
N ASN A 16 -23.96 8.31 -1.63
CA ASN A 16 -25.04 8.90 -0.84
C ASN A 16 -24.65 10.28 -0.25
N ARG A 17 -23.52 10.87 -0.67
CA ARG A 17 -23.04 12.17 -0.18
C ARG A 17 -22.85 13.15 -1.34
N PRO A 18 -23.24 14.42 -1.18
CA PRO A 18 -23.01 15.42 -2.21
C PRO A 18 -21.51 15.62 -2.43
N LEU A 19 -21.11 15.77 -3.70
CA LEU A 19 -19.74 16.14 -4.06
C LEU A 19 -19.50 17.60 -3.64
N THR A 20 -18.57 17.80 -2.72
CA THR A 20 -18.19 19.13 -2.22
C THR A 20 -16.99 19.68 -3.00
N LEU A 21 -16.72 20.98 -2.87
CA LEU A 21 -15.48 21.58 -3.38
C LEU A 21 -14.23 20.96 -2.74
N ALA A 22 -14.33 20.56 -1.47
CA ALA A 22 -13.25 19.84 -0.79
C ALA A 22 -12.91 18.53 -1.48
N HIS A 23 -13.90 17.70 -1.86
CA HIS A 23 -13.65 16.46 -2.61
C HIS A 23 -12.98 16.72 -3.96
N ARG A 24 -13.34 17.82 -4.65
CA ARG A 24 -12.70 18.20 -5.92
C ARG A 24 -11.24 18.63 -5.70
N ALA A 25 -10.97 19.37 -4.63
CA ALA A 25 -9.62 19.77 -4.26
C ALA A 25 -8.77 18.57 -3.83
N GLU A 26 -9.30 17.66 -3.03
CA GLU A 26 -8.66 16.41 -2.63
C GLU A 26 -8.31 15.54 -3.86
N TYR A 27 -9.26 15.41 -4.80
CA TYR A 27 -9.02 14.68 -6.04
C TYR A 27 -7.93 15.34 -6.89
N ALA A 28 -7.97 16.67 -7.06
CA ALA A 28 -6.94 17.39 -7.79
C ALA A 28 -5.56 17.24 -7.14
N LEU A 29 -5.49 17.27 -5.80
CA LEU A 29 -4.26 17.03 -5.06
C LEU A 29 -3.74 15.60 -5.26
N ALA A 30 -4.62 14.59 -5.20
CA ALA A 30 -4.23 13.20 -5.44
C ALA A 30 -3.68 13.00 -6.85
N LEU A 31 -4.30 13.59 -7.86
CA LEU A 31 -3.80 13.57 -9.24
C LEU A 31 -2.44 14.28 -9.37
N ALA A 32 -2.29 15.44 -8.75
CA ALA A 32 -1.05 16.20 -8.78
C ALA A 32 0.11 15.43 -8.10
N LEU A 33 -0.15 14.82 -6.94
CA LEU A 33 0.84 13.99 -6.24
C LEU A 33 1.21 12.75 -7.06
N GLY A 34 0.22 12.06 -7.65
CA GLY A 34 0.47 10.91 -8.52
C GLY A 34 1.28 11.28 -9.76
N ALA A 35 0.98 12.42 -10.39
CA ALA A 35 1.74 12.94 -11.52
C ALA A 35 3.17 13.32 -11.12
N PHE A 36 3.34 13.96 -9.96
CA PHE A 36 4.65 14.28 -9.42
C PHE A 36 5.49 13.02 -9.19
N PHE A 37 4.95 12.00 -8.52
CA PHE A 37 5.68 10.76 -8.27
C PHE A 37 6.09 10.06 -9.57
N ARG A 38 5.18 9.96 -10.55
CA ARG A 38 5.51 9.42 -11.88
C ARG A 38 6.64 10.19 -12.58
N ALA A 39 6.67 11.51 -12.41
CA ALA A 39 7.67 12.36 -13.08
C ALA A 39 9.08 12.22 -12.48
N VAL A 40 9.20 12.00 -11.17
CA VAL A 40 10.52 11.87 -10.51
C VAL A 40 11.10 10.45 -10.58
N GLY A 41 10.29 9.46 -10.97
CA GLY A 41 10.70 8.06 -11.08
C GLY A 41 10.64 7.31 -9.75
N VAL A 42 10.62 5.97 -9.83
CA VAL A 42 10.32 5.07 -8.70
C VAL A 42 11.26 5.26 -7.50
N ASP A 43 12.57 5.32 -7.73
CA ASP A 43 13.56 5.38 -6.65
C ASP A 43 13.50 6.72 -5.91
N ALA A 44 13.36 7.83 -6.65
CA ALA A 44 13.23 9.16 -6.04
C ALA A 44 11.86 9.33 -5.37
N ALA A 45 10.77 8.85 -5.98
CA ALA A 45 9.45 8.89 -5.40
C ALA A 45 9.40 8.14 -4.06
N SER A 46 9.96 6.92 -4.02
CA SER A 46 10.10 6.11 -2.80
C SER A 46 10.90 6.87 -1.73
N ALA A 47 12.09 7.37 -2.07
CA ALA A 47 12.94 8.09 -1.12
C ALA A 47 12.30 9.36 -0.56
N ILE A 48 11.69 10.18 -1.41
CA ILE A 48 11.03 11.44 -1.01
C ILE A 48 9.85 11.16 -0.09
N ALA A 49 8.94 10.28 -0.51
CA ALA A 49 7.73 9.97 0.26
C ALA A 49 8.06 9.25 1.57
N GLY A 50 9.07 8.38 1.56
CA GLY A 50 9.61 7.73 2.75
C GLY A 50 10.18 8.75 3.74
N ALA A 51 11.06 9.64 3.29
CA ALA A 51 11.67 10.66 4.13
C ALA A 51 10.62 11.61 4.74
N VAL A 52 9.65 12.08 3.94
CA VAL A 52 8.56 12.94 4.43
C VAL A 52 7.72 12.20 5.46
N SER A 53 7.27 10.98 5.15
CA SER A 53 6.41 10.19 6.02
C SER A 53 7.11 9.82 7.33
N ARG A 54 8.40 9.49 7.29
CA ARG A 54 9.24 9.20 8.47
C ARG A 54 9.18 10.32 9.53
N HIS A 55 9.19 11.58 9.07
CA HIS A 55 9.24 12.74 9.96
C HIS A 55 7.84 13.26 10.32
N VAL A 56 6.91 13.28 9.37
CA VAL A 56 5.56 13.85 9.56
C VAL A 56 4.61 12.83 10.19
N GLY A 57 4.67 11.57 9.78
CA GLY A 57 3.76 10.51 10.22
C GLY A 57 3.66 10.35 11.75
N PRO A 58 4.79 10.28 12.49
CA PRO A 58 4.76 10.19 13.95
C PRO A 58 4.13 11.39 14.68
N LEU A 59 4.02 12.55 14.01
CA LEU A 59 3.37 13.74 14.55
C LEU A 59 1.84 13.67 14.44
N VAL A 60 1.31 12.76 13.62
CA VAL A 60 -0.13 12.52 13.48
C VAL A 60 -0.63 11.71 14.68
N GLY A 61 -1.01 12.43 15.74
CA GLY A 61 -1.34 11.89 17.06
C GLY A 61 -2.22 10.62 17.08
N PRO A 62 -3.38 10.59 16.39
CA PRO A 62 -4.23 9.40 16.37
C PRO A 62 -3.55 8.16 15.78
N VAL A 63 -2.79 8.30 14.69
CA VAL A 63 -2.16 7.18 13.98
C VAL A 63 -0.92 6.71 14.74
N ALA A 64 -0.08 7.65 15.20
CA ALA A 64 1.08 7.34 16.02
C ALA A 64 0.71 6.65 17.35
N ARG A 65 -0.42 7.05 17.96
CA ARG A 65 -0.94 6.38 19.17
C ARG A 65 -1.35 4.94 18.89
N ARG A 66 -2.04 4.68 17.78
CA ARG A 66 -2.43 3.30 17.38
C ARG A 66 -1.20 2.42 17.17
N ALA A 67 -0.18 2.93 16.49
CA ALA A 67 1.07 2.19 16.29
C ALA A 67 1.74 1.82 17.63
N ARG A 68 1.79 2.74 18.60
CA ARG A 68 2.31 2.46 19.96
C ARG A 68 1.49 1.38 20.68
N VAL A 69 0.16 1.46 20.60
CA VAL A 69 -0.72 0.47 21.23
C VAL A 69 -0.48 -0.91 20.62
N ASN A 70 -0.43 -1.02 19.29
CA ASN A 70 -0.18 -2.29 18.61
C ASN A 70 1.17 -2.88 18.99
N LEU A 71 2.23 -2.06 19.04
CA LEU A 71 3.56 -2.53 19.47
C LEU A 71 3.57 -2.99 20.92
N LYS A 72 2.86 -2.31 21.82
CA LYS A 72 2.75 -2.76 23.22
C LYS A 72 1.97 -4.06 23.36
N ILE A 73 0.98 -4.30 22.50
CA ILE A 73 0.22 -5.56 22.48
C ILE A 73 1.11 -6.70 21.96
N ALA A 74 1.82 -6.48 20.85
CA ALA A 74 2.66 -7.50 20.22
C ALA A 74 3.97 -7.76 20.99
N PHE A 75 4.54 -6.71 21.58
CA PHE A 75 5.83 -6.72 22.28
C PHE A 75 5.72 -5.98 23.63
N PRO A 76 5.11 -6.59 24.66
CA PRO A 76 4.83 -5.93 25.94
C PRO A 76 6.07 -5.39 26.66
N GLU A 77 7.21 -6.08 26.52
CA GLU A 77 8.48 -5.76 27.17
C GLU A 77 9.36 -4.79 26.36
N MET A 78 8.90 -4.31 25.19
CA MET A 78 9.71 -3.48 24.31
C MET A 78 9.96 -2.08 24.91
N PRO A 79 11.22 -1.60 24.93
CA PRO A 79 11.54 -0.24 25.37
C PRO A 79 10.87 0.82 24.50
N ALA A 80 10.39 1.91 25.12
CA ALA A 80 9.72 3.00 24.39
C ALA A 80 10.60 3.65 23.31
N LYS A 81 11.92 3.70 23.51
CA LYS A 81 12.87 4.22 22.52
C LYS A 81 12.89 3.37 21.24
N GLU A 82 12.87 2.06 21.40
CA GLU A 82 12.84 1.09 20.31
C GLU A 82 11.48 1.14 19.58
N ALA A 83 10.38 1.16 20.34
CA ALA A 83 9.05 1.32 19.76
C ALA A 83 8.93 2.60 18.92
N ASN A 84 9.47 3.73 19.41
CA ASN A 84 9.48 4.98 18.64
C ASN A 84 10.37 4.92 17.39
N ALA A 85 11.43 4.09 17.38
CA ALA A 85 12.23 3.86 16.19
C ALA A 85 11.44 3.08 15.14
N ILE A 86 10.85 1.95 15.55
CA ILE A 86 10.00 1.12 14.70
C ILE A 86 8.83 1.94 14.12
N ILE A 87 8.20 2.80 14.92
CA ILE A 87 7.11 3.65 14.42
C ILE A 87 7.58 4.57 13.29
N ARG A 88 8.77 5.16 13.38
CA ARG A 88 9.33 5.97 12.28
C ARG A 88 9.56 5.12 11.03
N ASP A 89 10.08 3.92 11.21
CA ASP A 89 10.35 2.99 10.10
C ASP A 89 9.03 2.51 9.44
N VAL A 90 7.98 2.27 10.22
CA VAL A 90 6.63 1.95 9.72
C VAL A 90 6.09 3.09 8.85
N PHE A 91 6.23 4.35 9.29
CA PHE A 91 5.79 5.48 8.48
C PHE A 91 6.65 5.72 7.25
N GLU A 92 7.97 5.51 7.34
CA GLU A 92 8.84 5.54 6.17
C GLU A 92 8.39 4.51 5.14
N ASN A 93 8.17 3.26 5.56
CA ASN A 93 7.68 2.19 4.69
C ASN A 93 6.34 2.55 4.05
N LEU A 94 5.38 3.06 4.84
CA LEU A 94 4.08 3.49 4.33
C LEU A 94 4.20 4.57 3.25
N GLY A 95 5.11 5.54 3.44
CA GLY A 95 5.40 6.57 2.45
C GLY A 95 5.97 6.01 1.16
N ARG A 96 6.99 5.13 1.27
CA ARG A 96 7.62 4.43 0.14
C ARG A 96 6.59 3.65 -0.67
N THR A 97 5.85 2.75 -0.02
CA THR A 97 4.82 1.93 -0.67
C THR A 97 3.78 2.80 -1.38
N THR A 98 3.29 3.88 -0.75
CA THR A 98 2.30 4.77 -1.36
C THR A 98 2.80 5.43 -2.64
N ALA A 99 4.07 5.84 -2.69
CA ALA A 99 4.66 6.46 -3.88
C ALA A 99 5.03 5.42 -4.96
N GLU A 100 5.43 4.22 -4.55
CA GLU A 100 5.71 3.09 -5.44
C GLU A 100 4.45 2.59 -6.16
N PHE A 101 3.27 2.71 -5.53
CA PHE A 101 1.98 2.44 -6.18
C PHE A 101 1.75 3.24 -7.47
N ALA A 102 2.39 4.42 -7.62
CA ALA A 102 2.31 5.19 -8.85
C ALA A 102 3.13 4.60 -10.02
N HIS A 103 3.90 3.52 -9.75
CA HIS A 103 4.85 2.87 -10.64
C HIS A 103 4.68 1.34 -10.65
N LEU A 104 3.47 0.82 -10.41
CA LEU A 104 3.23 -0.64 -10.30
C LEU A 104 3.75 -1.42 -11.52
N GLU A 105 3.75 -0.83 -12.70
CA GLU A 105 4.30 -1.40 -13.92
C GLU A 105 5.81 -1.71 -13.86
N LYS A 106 6.54 -1.12 -12.91
CA LYS A 106 7.97 -1.36 -12.67
C LYS A 106 8.24 -2.55 -11.76
N PHE A 107 7.21 -3.13 -11.14
CA PHE A 107 7.31 -4.27 -10.23
C PHE A 107 6.84 -5.56 -10.91
N ASP A 108 6.94 -5.62 -12.24
CA ASP A 108 6.70 -6.85 -13.00
C ASP A 108 7.85 -7.85 -12.72
N PRO A 109 7.53 -9.03 -12.15
CA PRO A 109 8.53 -10.05 -11.84
C PRO A 109 9.17 -10.70 -13.08
N ASP A 110 8.61 -10.48 -14.26
CA ASP A 110 9.04 -11.09 -15.52
C ASP A 110 9.60 -10.04 -16.52
N ALA A 111 9.76 -8.78 -16.10
CA ALA A 111 10.38 -7.72 -16.91
C ALA A 111 11.92 -7.81 -16.96
N ASP A 112 12.56 -7.09 -17.89
CA ASP A 112 14.03 -7.07 -18.00
C ASP A 112 14.73 -6.40 -16.79
N ASP A 113 14.12 -5.34 -16.23
CA ASP A 113 14.58 -4.65 -15.01
C ASP A 113 13.78 -5.16 -13.80
N VAL A 114 14.08 -6.39 -13.37
CA VAL A 114 13.38 -7.04 -12.25
C VAL A 114 13.67 -6.33 -10.93
N ARG A 115 12.63 -5.82 -10.28
CA ARG A 115 12.69 -5.17 -8.96
C ARG A 115 12.08 -6.00 -7.83
N VAL A 116 11.51 -7.17 -8.16
CA VAL A 116 10.82 -8.04 -7.21
C VAL A 116 11.25 -9.49 -7.38
N GLU A 117 11.34 -10.21 -6.27
CA GLU A 117 11.59 -11.65 -6.26
C GLU A 117 10.34 -12.40 -5.77
N ILE A 118 9.93 -13.44 -6.49
CA ILE A 118 8.86 -14.34 -6.04
C ILE A 118 9.47 -15.53 -5.31
N VAL A 119 9.49 -15.46 -3.99
CA VAL A 119 9.89 -16.60 -3.15
C VAL A 119 8.77 -17.66 -3.17
N GLY A 120 9.09 -18.85 -3.67
CA GLY A 120 8.14 -19.97 -3.77
C GLY A 120 7.30 -19.97 -5.06
N ARG A 121 7.84 -19.44 -6.18
CA ARG A 121 7.21 -19.43 -7.50
C ARG A 121 6.63 -20.79 -7.92
N ASP A 122 7.33 -21.89 -7.65
CA ASP A 122 6.85 -23.25 -7.97
C ASP A 122 5.48 -23.57 -7.37
N ARG A 123 5.19 -23.06 -6.16
CA ARG A 123 3.89 -23.26 -5.51
C ARG A 123 2.80 -22.46 -6.21
N LEU A 124 3.11 -21.23 -6.63
CA LEU A 124 2.18 -20.38 -7.39
C LEU A 124 1.84 -21.04 -8.73
N GLU A 125 2.83 -21.58 -9.43
CA GLU A 125 2.62 -22.30 -10.68
C GLU A 125 1.83 -23.61 -10.49
N ALA A 126 2.12 -24.35 -9.42
CA ALA A 126 1.37 -25.56 -9.10
C ALA A 126 -0.10 -25.26 -8.82
N ILE A 127 -0.39 -24.15 -8.13
CA ILE A 127 -1.75 -23.66 -7.92
C ILE A 127 -2.39 -23.27 -9.25
N ALA A 128 -1.70 -22.51 -10.10
CA ALA A 128 -2.21 -22.05 -11.39
C ALA A 128 -2.51 -23.19 -12.37
N ARG A 129 -1.74 -24.29 -12.33
CA ARG A 129 -1.98 -25.49 -13.14
C ARG A 129 -3.08 -26.40 -12.57
N GLY A 130 -3.50 -26.19 -11.32
CA GLY A 130 -4.48 -27.04 -10.64
C GLY A 130 -5.92 -26.61 -10.91
N ASP A 131 -6.84 -27.58 -10.86
CA ASP A 131 -8.28 -27.32 -11.09
C ASP A 131 -9.04 -26.94 -9.80
N LYS A 132 -8.31 -26.71 -8.69
CA LYS A 132 -8.91 -26.41 -7.38
C LYS A 132 -8.88 -24.91 -7.09
N PRO A 133 -9.96 -24.33 -6.54
CA PRO A 133 -9.93 -22.96 -6.05
C PRO A 133 -8.85 -22.75 -4.99
N ALA A 134 -8.21 -21.58 -5.02
CA ALA A 134 -7.18 -21.19 -4.05
C ALA A 134 -7.54 -19.85 -3.39
N ILE A 135 -7.11 -19.69 -2.14
CA ILE A 135 -7.24 -18.45 -1.37
C ILE A 135 -5.82 -17.96 -1.06
N PHE A 136 -5.51 -16.75 -1.49
CA PHE A 136 -4.29 -16.04 -1.10
C PHE A 136 -4.58 -15.15 0.09
N VAL A 137 -3.75 -15.22 1.12
CA VAL A 137 -3.88 -14.41 2.33
C VAL A 137 -2.67 -13.47 2.41
N SER A 138 -2.92 -12.17 2.52
CA SER A 138 -1.90 -11.14 2.77
C SER A 138 -2.24 -10.42 4.08
N GLY A 139 -1.22 -9.94 4.78
CA GLY A 139 -1.33 -9.27 6.08
C GLY A 139 -0.61 -7.94 6.11
#